data_AF-A0A8X6J199-F1
#
_entry.id   AF-A0A8X6J199-F1
#
_cell.length_a   1.000
_cell.length_b   1.000
_cell.length_c   1.000
_cell.angle_alpha   90.00
_cell.angle_beta   90.00
_cell.angle_gamma   90.00
#
_symmetry.space_group_name_H-M   'P 1'
#
loop_
_entity.id
_entity.type
_entity.pdbx_description
1 polymer ?
#
loop_
_entity_poly.entity_id
_entity_poly.type
_entity_poly.pdbx_seq_one_letter_code
_entity_poly.pdbx_strand_id
1 'polypeptide(L)'
;MIEIEGSSVLTRFIILPKAKGNRTLLGTDFLSYAGLVLDVKNACWYFWDNPTRKYPFGEELDTHTHTPSIAEKMSSNTCQLREGEGESLNSVQRRNLTSC
;
A
#
# COMPACT_ATOMS: atom_id res chain seq x y z
N MET A 1 -4.52 0.73 21.24
CA MET A 1 -4.73 -0.69 20.91
C MET A 1 -5.54 -0.72 19.62
N ILE A 2 -5.16 -1.57 18.68
CA ILE A 2 -5.89 -1.80 17.43
C ILE A 2 -6.28 -3.27 17.36
N GLU A 3 -7.52 -3.53 16.95
CA GLU A 3 -8.02 -4.87 16.72
C GLU A 3 -7.89 -5.21 15.24
N ILE A 4 -7.29 -6.35 14.93
CA ILE A 4 -7.13 -6.86 13.57
C ILE A 4 -7.53 -8.33 13.58
N GLU A 5 -8.67 -8.64 12.96
CA GLU A 5 -9.15 -10.03 12.75
C GLU A 5 -9.20 -10.89 14.03
N GLY A 6 -9.52 -10.25 15.16
CA GLY A 6 -9.59 -10.88 16.49
C GLY A 6 -8.30 -10.81 17.32
N SER A 7 -7.24 -10.21 16.77
CA SER A 7 -5.97 -9.97 17.47
C SER A 7 -5.86 -8.52 17.93
N SER A 8 -5.61 -8.32 19.22
CA SER A 8 -5.39 -7.01 19.83
C SER A 8 -3.90 -6.65 19.83
N VAL A 9 -3.54 -5.59 19.11
CA VAL A 9 -2.14 -5.13 19.02
C VAL A 9 -1.98 -3.79 19.72
N LEU A 10 -1.07 -3.72 20.69
CA LEU A 10 -0.67 -2.45 21.29
C LEU A 10 0.32 -1.76 20.34
N THR A 11 -0.03 -0.55 19.89
CA THR A 11 0.85 0.27 19.05
C THR A 11 0.68 1.75 19.38
N ARG A 12 1.71 2.52 19.04
CA ARG A 12 1.71 3.98 19.13
C ARG A 12 1.51 4.56 17.72
N PHE A 13 0.60 5.52 17.59
CA PHE A 13 0.36 6.22 16.34
C PHE A 13 0.98 7.60 16.35
N ILE A 14 1.46 8.03 15.17
CA ILE A 14 1.75 9.43 14.90
C ILE A 14 0.46 10.06 14.40
N ILE A 15 -0.03 11.08 15.11
CA ILE A 15 -1.20 11.83 14.68
C ILE A 15 -0.74 12.99 13.79
N LEU A 16 -1.30 13.07 12.57
CA LEU A 16 -1.06 14.14 11.62
C LEU A 16 -2.35 14.97 11.47
N PRO A 17 -2.57 16.03 12.29
CA PRO A 17 -3.86 16.72 12.39
C PRO A 17 -4.34 17.39 11.11
N LYS A 18 -3.43 17.63 10.15
CA LYS A 18 -3.70 18.30 8.87
C LYS A 18 -3.67 17.35 7.68
N ALA A 19 -3.51 16.04 7.90
CA ALA A 19 -3.54 15.07 6.81
C ALA A 19 -4.91 15.06 6.13
N LYS A 20 -4.92 15.06 4.79
CA LYS A 20 -6.14 14.87 4.00
C LYS A 20 -6.36 13.38 3.81
N GLY A 21 -7.56 12.90 4.13
CA GLY A 21 -7.88 11.48 4.13
C GLY A 21 -7.60 10.83 5.48
N ASN A 22 -8.59 10.13 6.02
CA ASN A 22 -8.55 9.59 7.39
C ASN A 22 -8.01 8.14 7.44
N ARG A 23 -7.33 7.69 6.38
CA ARG A 23 -6.76 6.35 6.34
C ARG A 23 -5.49 6.31 7.19
N THR A 24 -5.39 5.33 8.07
CA THR A 24 -4.21 5.13 8.91
C THR A 24 -3.15 4.38 8.11
N LEU A 25 -1.93 4.92 8.05
CA LEU A 25 -0.79 4.21 7.49
C LEU A 25 -0.21 3.27 8.55
N LEU A 26 -0.04 2.00 8.21
CA LEU A 26 0.65 1.01 9.05
C LEU A 26 2.08 0.86 8.55
N GLY A 27 3.03 1.26 9.40
CA GLY A 27 4.46 1.18 9.11
C GLY A 27 5.00 -0.25 9.24
N THR A 28 6.24 -0.44 8.79
CA THR A 28 6.95 -1.73 8.88
C THR A 28 7.21 -2.15 10.33
N ASP A 29 7.33 -1.19 11.24
CA ASP A 29 7.40 -1.40 12.68
C ASP A 29 6.14 -2.08 13.22
N PHE A 30 4.97 -1.58 12.83
CA PHE A 30 3.69 -2.19 13.16
C PHE A 30 3.55 -3.59 12.55
N LEU A 31 3.84 -3.74 11.25
CA LEU A 31 3.74 -5.02 10.55
C LEU A 31 4.60 -6.10 11.23
N SER A 32 5.84 -5.74 11.58
CA SER A 32 6.77 -6.66 12.24
C SER A 32 6.32 -7.01 13.66
N TYR A 33 5.88 -6.02 14.44
CA TYR A 33 5.42 -6.24 15.82
C TYR A 33 4.14 -7.07 15.90
N ALA A 34 3.19 -6.80 14.99
CA ALA A 34 1.95 -7.57 14.88
C ALA A 34 2.16 -8.95 14.26
N GLY A 35 3.37 -9.24 13.74
CA GLY A 35 3.68 -10.50 13.09
C GLY A 35 2.90 -10.71 11.80
N LEU A 36 2.65 -9.64 11.04
CA LEU A 36 1.95 -9.68 9.77
C LEU A 36 2.91 -9.99 8.62
N VAL A 37 2.51 -10.92 7.76
CA VAL A 37 3.22 -11.27 6.54
C VAL A 37 2.37 -10.86 5.34
N LEU A 38 2.98 -10.11 4.43
CA LEU A 38 2.36 -9.69 3.17
C LEU A 38 2.79 -10.64 2.05
N ASP A 39 1.84 -11.38 1.49
CA ASP A 39 2.02 -12.23 0.32
C ASP A 39 1.50 -11.50 -0.91
N VAL A 40 2.38 -10.67 -1.46
CA VAL A 40 2.07 -9.82 -2.62
C VAL A 40 1.70 -10.65 -3.85
N LYS A 41 2.33 -11.81 -4.02
CA LYS A 41 2.06 -12.70 -5.16
C LYS A 41 0.61 -13.18 -5.18
N ASN A 42 0.07 -13.51 -4.01
CA ASN A 42 -1.29 -14.02 -3.87
C ASN A 42 -2.29 -12.95 -3.41
N ALA A 43 -1.90 -11.67 -3.43
CA ALA A 43 -2.72 -10.53 -3.00
C ALA A 43 -3.40 -10.75 -1.63
N CYS A 44 -2.66 -11.27 -0.66
CA CYS A 44 -3.19 -11.58 0.67
C CYS A 44 -2.17 -11.31 1.77
N TRP A 45 -2.63 -11.30 3.01
CA TRP A 45 -1.81 -11.22 4.21
C TRP A 45 -2.24 -12.29 5.22
N TYR A 46 -1.35 -12.61 6.16
CA TYR A 46 -1.61 -13.56 7.24
C TYR A 46 -0.75 -13.25 8.46
N PHE A 47 -1.11 -13.81 9.61
CA PHE A 47 -0.26 -13.80 10.79
C PHE A 47 0.80 -14.90 10.70
N TRP A 48 2.03 -14.59 11.08
CA TRP A 48 3.17 -15.52 11.00
C TRP A 48 2.94 -16.82 11.78
N ASP A 49 2.19 -16.77 12.88
CA ASP A 49 1.86 -17.90 13.75
C ASP A 49 0.67 -18.73 13.23
N ASN A 50 -0.04 -18.23 12.22
CA ASN A 50 -1.15 -18.93 11.57
C ASN A 50 -1.18 -18.70 10.04
N PRO A 51 -0.22 -19.27 9.29
CA PRO A 51 -0.07 -19.03 7.85
C PRO A 51 -1.18 -19.67 6.99
N THR A 52 -2.01 -20.56 7.57
CA THR A 52 -3.12 -21.19 6.86
C THR A 52 -4.34 -20.28 6.77
N ARG A 53 -4.52 -19.37 7.74
CA ARG A 53 -5.59 -18.38 7.73
C ARG A 53 -5.12 -17.10 7.02
N LYS A 54 -5.51 -16.98 5.76
CA LYS A 54 -5.16 -15.84 4.90
C LYS A 54 -6.33 -14.89 4.73
N TYR A 55 -6.00 -13.60 4.63
CA TYR A 55 -6.94 -12.51 4.43
C TYR A 55 -6.60 -11.82 3.11
N PRO A 56 -7.57 -11.63 2.20
CA PRO A 56 -7.32 -10.92 0.95
C PRO A 56 -6.94 -9.46 1.22
N PHE A 57 -6.15 -8.87 0.33
CA PHE A 57 -6.02 -7.41 0.29
C PHE A 57 -7.39 -6.77 0.02
N GLY A 58 -7.63 -5.60 0.61
CA GLY A 58 -8.87 -4.86 0.37
C GLY A 58 -8.98 -4.44 -1.09
N GLU A 59 -10.17 -4.52 -1.65
CA GLU A 59 -10.49 -3.92 -2.94
C GLU A 59 -10.47 -2.38 -2.79
N GLU A 60 -9.97 -1.69 -3.80
CA GLU A 60 -10.08 -0.23 -3.83
C GLU A 60 -11.57 0.10 -3.92
N LEU A 61 -12.14 0.65 -2.84
CA LEU A 61 -13.52 1.13 -2.87
C LEU A 61 -13.54 2.33 -3.81
N ASP A 62 -13.91 2.10 -5.06
CA ASP A 62 -14.15 3.12 -6.07
C ASP A 62 -15.03 4.22 -5.46
N THR A 63 -14.44 5.38 -5.17
CA THR A 63 -15.21 6.55 -4.72
C THR A 63 -16.00 7.21 -5.87
N HIS A 64 -16.15 6.51 -7.00
CA HIS A 64 -16.94 6.95 -8.13
C HIS A 64 -17.91 5.84 -8.54
N THR A 65 -19.18 6.10 -8.25
CA THR A 65 -20.32 5.27 -8.63
C THR A 65 -20.32 4.97 -10.14
N HIS A 66 -20.54 3.69 -10.48
CA HIS A 66 -20.95 3.10 -11.77
C HIS A 66 -19.86 2.75 -12.79
N THR A 67 -19.35 1.51 -12.75
CA THR A 67 -19.57 0.43 -13.75
C THR A 67 -18.80 -0.84 -13.34
N PRO A 68 -19.30 -2.07 -13.57
CA PRO A 68 -18.53 -3.27 -13.27
C PRO A 68 -17.57 -3.62 -14.41
N SER A 69 -16.43 -4.23 -14.06
CA SER A 69 -15.44 -4.91 -14.93
C SER A 69 -14.36 -3.96 -15.50
N ILE A 70 -13.04 -4.22 -15.45
CA ILE A 70 -12.26 -5.46 -15.56
C ILE A 70 -10.91 -5.20 -14.87
N ALA A 71 -10.45 -6.14 -14.03
CA ALA A 71 -9.05 -6.36 -13.62
C ALA A 71 -8.14 -5.12 -13.66
N GLU A 72 -8.19 -4.28 -12.63
CA GLU A 72 -7.19 -3.23 -12.49
C GLU A 72 -5.87 -3.85 -12.07
N LYS A 73 -5.01 -3.97 -13.09
CA LYS A 73 -3.59 -4.27 -13.00
C LYS A 73 -3.00 -3.62 -11.75
N MET A 74 -2.29 -4.43 -10.99
CA MET A 74 -1.16 -4.00 -10.16
C MET A 74 -0.46 -2.83 -10.86
N SER A 75 -0.48 -1.65 -10.24
CA SER A 75 0.19 -0.46 -10.77
C SER A 75 1.69 -0.74 -10.75
N SER A 76 2.16 -1.39 -11.81
CA SER A 76 3.56 -1.40 -12.16
C SER A 76 3.94 0.05 -12.32
N ASN A 77 5.01 0.46 -11.66
CA ASN A 77 5.69 1.72 -11.91
C ASN A 77 5.88 1.85 -13.43
N THR A 78 5.01 2.62 -14.08
CA THR A 78 5.28 3.14 -15.40
C THR A 78 6.56 3.95 -15.24
N CYS A 79 7.52 3.83 -16.18
CA CYS A 79 8.74 4.64 -16.20
C CYS A 79 8.39 6.12 -16.49
N GLN A 80 7.47 6.70 -15.72
CA GLN A 80 6.93 8.03 -15.85
C GLN A 80 7.14 8.73 -14.52
N LEU A 81 7.94 9.78 -14.57
CA LEU A 81 8.15 10.66 -13.42
C LEU A 81 6.85 11.39 -13.12
N ARG A 82 6.57 11.63 -11.83
CA ARG A 82 5.43 12.44 -11.41
C ARG A 82 5.63 13.91 -11.80
N GLU A 83 4.55 14.69 -11.75
CA GLU A 83 4.62 16.12 -12.00
C GLU A 83 5.61 16.78 -10.98
N GLY A 84 6.60 17.51 -11.49
CA GLY A 84 7.69 18.10 -10.71
C GLY A 84 8.88 17.16 -10.41
N GLU A 85 8.73 15.84 -10.58
CA GLU A 85 9.87 14.93 -10.51
C GLU A 85 10.74 15.06 -11.75
N GLY A 86 12.04 15.24 -11.54
CA GLY A 86 13.01 15.37 -12.62
C GLY A 86 13.22 16.78 -13.15
N GLU A 87 12.65 17.82 -12.54
CA GLU A 87 12.98 19.22 -12.86
C GLU A 87 14.47 19.54 -12.67
N SER A 88 15.10 18.92 -11.67
CA SER A 88 16.54 19.02 -11.42
C SER A 88 17.39 18.12 -12.33
N LEU A 89 16.78 17.27 -13.16
CA LEU A 89 17.50 16.35 -14.03
C LEU A 89 17.72 16.95 -15.41
N ASN A 90 18.89 16.69 -15.99
CA ASN A 90 19.14 17.03 -17.38
C ASN A 90 18.40 16.06 -18.33
N SER A 91 18.36 16.41 -19.61
CA SER A 91 17.62 15.66 -20.64
C SER A 91 18.08 14.20 -20.80
N VAL A 92 19.35 13.91 -20.50
CA VAL A 92 19.92 12.55 -20.58
C VAL A 92 19.48 11.71 -19.38
N GLN A 93 19.60 12.26 -18.17
CA GLN A 93 19.19 11.59 -16.94
C GLN A 93 17.69 11.28 -16.94
N ARG A 94 16.88 12.23 -17.41
CA ARG A 94 15.43 12.06 -17.54
C ARG A 94 15.11 10.91 -18.50
N ARG A 95 15.78 10.85 -19.66
CA ARG A 95 15.58 9.78 -20.65
C ARG A 95 15.90 8.39 -20.10
N ASN A 96 16.99 8.26 -19.34
CA ASN A 96 17.41 6.98 -18.74
C ASN A 96 16.42 6.46 -17.67
N LEU A 97 15.73 7.36 -16.97
CA LEU A 97 14.72 6.99 -15.97
C LEU A 97 13.36 6.71 -16.60
N THR A 98 13.12 7.25 -17.80
CA THR A 98 11.88 7.02 -18.56
C THR A 98 11.97 5.88 -19.57
N SER A 99 13.17 5.36 -19.85
CA SER A 99 13.38 4.21 -20.73
C SER A 99 13.12 2.91 -19.97
N CYS A 100 11.84 2.55 -19.88
CA CYS A 100 11.42 1.17 -20.01
C CYS A 100 11.63 0.77 -21.50
#